data_AF-A0A2R6DHS8-F1
#
_entry.id   AF-A0A2R6DHS8-F1
#
_cell.length_a   1.000
_cell.length_b   1.000
_cell.length_c   1.000
_cell.angle_alpha   90.00
_cell.angle_beta   90.00
_cell.angle_gamma   90.00
#
_symmetry.space_group_name_H-M   'P 1'
#
loop_
_entity.id
_entity.type
_entity.pdbx_description
1 polymer ?
#
loop_
_entity_poly.entity_id
_entity_poly.type
_entity_poly.pdbx_seq_one_letter_code
_entity_poly.pdbx_strand_id
1 'polypeptide(L)'
;MVEIKDAARRFGTLALAALLVVSMVGASGLASAKTETDGHHGDDSDDDMKGDAVFSEEITVSLAGVTITLGPPTDPNDDGVYEDVTGDGEVNVIDAIAHAALVTAVDRGLLDLNKEQANALDVDRDGDLDIDDALALVRMTMPGAMR
;
A
#
# COMPACT_ATOMS: atom_id res chain seq x y z
N MET A 1 22.01 -24.25 43.86
CA MET A 1 20.60 -23.85 44.00
C MET A 1 20.31 -22.87 42.87
N VAL A 2 19.75 -23.43 41.78
CA VAL A 2 19.13 -22.85 40.56
C VAL A 2 19.79 -21.64 39.87
N GLU A 3 20.46 -21.92 38.73
CA GLU A 3 20.65 -21.01 37.59
C GLU A 3 19.28 -20.57 37.03
N ILE A 4 19.15 -19.29 36.67
CA ILE A 4 18.13 -18.86 35.70
C ILE A 4 18.87 -18.14 34.57
N LYS A 5 19.27 -18.96 33.59
CA LYS A 5 19.59 -18.58 32.23
C LYS A 5 18.37 -17.94 31.54
N ASP A 6 18.66 -17.09 30.56
CA ASP A 6 17.81 -16.77 29.40
C ASP A 6 16.42 -16.17 29.67
N ALA A 7 16.37 -14.85 29.74
CA ALA A 7 15.17 -14.07 29.44
C ALA A 7 15.13 -13.69 27.94
N ALA A 8 15.29 -14.67 27.06
CA ALA A 8 14.90 -14.56 25.66
C ALA A 8 13.37 -14.61 25.59
N ARG A 9 12.71 -13.47 25.81
CA ARG A 9 11.27 -13.33 25.57
C ARG A 9 11.02 -13.21 24.07
N ARG A 10 10.96 -14.38 23.43
CA ARG A 10 9.99 -14.80 22.41
C ARG A 10 9.26 -13.64 21.73
N PHE A 11 9.83 -13.11 20.65
CA PHE A 11 9.04 -12.48 19.60
C PHE A 11 8.17 -13.57 18.98
N GLY A 12 6.89 -13.53 19.32
CA GLY A 12 5.90 -14.48 18.84
C GLY A 12 5.84 -14.41 17.32
N THR A 13 6.20 -15.51 16.68
CA THR A 13 5.88 -15.79 15.29
C THR A 13 4.35 -15.86 15.16
N LEU A 14 3.70 -14.73 14.96
CA LEU A 14 2.36 -14.68 14.40
C LEU A 14 2.50 -15.07 12.93
N ALA A 15 2.28 -16.35 12.64
CA ALA A 15 2.10 -16.83 11.28
C ALA A 15 0.72 -16.36 10.81
N LEU A 16 0.65 -15.14 10.28
CA LEU A 16 -0.53 -14.61 9.62
C LEU A 16 -0.67 -15.37 8.28
N ALA A 17 -1.40 -16.48 8.29
CA ALA A 17 -1.75 -17.24 7.10
C ALA A 17 -2.99 -16.61 6.43
N ALA A 18 -2.81 -15.45 5.81
CA ALA A 18 -3.83 -14.85 4.94
C ALA A 18 -3.55 -15.28 3.50
N LEU A 19 -4.28 -16.27 2.99
CA LEU A 19 -4.29 -16.62 1.57
C LEU A 19 -5.29 -15.69 0.86
N LEU A 20 -4.85 -14.48 0.52
CA LEU A 20 -5.59 -13.54 -0.33
C LEU A 20 -5.15 -13.77 -1.78
N VAL A 21 -5.94 -14.51 -2.55
CA VAL A 21 -5.80 -14.59 -4.01
C VAL A 21 -6.68 -13.49 -4.59
N VAL A 22 -6.11 -12.31 -4.80
CA VAL A 22 -6.74 -11.24 -5.57
C VAL A 22 -6.20 -11.31 -6.99
N SER A 23 -6.95 -11.96 -7.89
CA SER A 23 -6.64 -11.98 -9.31
C SER A 23 -7.48 -10.90 -9.99
N MET A 24 -6.89 -9.73 -10.22
CA MET A 24 -7.50 -8.68 -11.03
C MET A 24 -6.73 -8.52 -12.34
N VAL A 25 -7.39 -8.87 -13.44
CA VAL A 25 -6.92 -8.52 -14.79
C VAL A 25 -7.26 -7.04 -14.99
N GLY A 26 -6.31 -6.18 -14.62
CA GLY A 26 -6.33 -4.75 -14.97
C GLY A 26 -5.87 -4.56 -16.41
N ALA A 27 -6.75 -4.00 -17.24
CA ALA A 27 -6.49 -3.80 -18.66
C ALA A 27 -5.24 -2.95 -18.90
N SER A 28 -4.28 -3.52 -19.63
CA SER A 28 -3.13 -2.81 -20.17
C SER A 28 -3.63 -1.72 -21.11
N GLY A 29 -3.64 -0.47 -20.64
CA GLY A 29 -3.71 0.70 -21.50
C GLY A 29 -2.39 0.86 -22.25
N LEU A 30 -2.20 0.06 -23.31
CA LEU A 30 -1.14 0.23 -24.30
C LEU A 30 -1.30 1.58 -25.00
N ALA A 31 -0.68 2.65 -24.48
CA ALA A 31 -0.49 3.88 -25.25
C ALA A 31 0.72 3.70 -26.17
N SER A 32 0.43 3.35 -27.42
CA SER A 32 1.38 3.23 -28.52
C SER A 32 2.12 4.56 -28.75
N ALA A 33 3.39 4.61 -28.41
CA ALA A 33 4.27 5.73 -28.77
C ALA A 33 4.64 5.63 -30.27
N LYS A 34 3.88 6.33 -31.12
CA LYS A 34 4.37 6.76 -32.44
C LYS A 34 4.78 8.23 -32.32
N THR A 35 6.06 8.43 -32.09
CA THR A 35 6.74 9.73 -32.27
C THR A 35 7.05 9.88 -33.74
N GLU A 36 6.46 10.85 -34.44
CA GLU A 36 7.21 11.78 -35.31
C GLU A 36 6.53 13.16 -35.26
N THR A 37 7.28 14.08 -34.68
CA THR A 37 7.21 15.55 -34.67
C THR A 37 6.98 16.16 -36.04
N ASP A 38 6.13 17.20 -36.13
CA ASP A 38 6.52 18.48 -36.72
C ASP A 38 5.50 19.58 -36.35
N GLY A 39 6.04 20.69 -35.82
CA GLY A 39 5.32 21.58 -34.92
C GLY A 39 4.69 22.84 -35.50
N HIS A 40 4.08 23.63 -34.61
CA HIS A 40 3.97 25.10 -34.63
C HIS A 40 3.16 25.62 -33.43
N HIS A 41 3.76 26.56 -32.69
CA HIS A 41 3.21 27.83 -32.18
C HIS A 41 1.88 27.87 -31.38
N GLY A 42 1.98 28.40 -30.15
CA GLY A 42 0.88 28.84 -29.26
C GLY A 42 1.14 28.30 -27.85
N ASP A 43 1.76 29.07 -26.95
CA ASP A 43 1.05 29.97 -26.02
C ASP A 43 -0.10 29.25 -25.32
N ASP A 44 0.23 28.52 -24.24
CA ASP A 44 -0.42 28.64 -22.94
C ASP A 44 0.42 27.84 -21.93
N SER A 45 0.69 28.48 -20.80
CA SER A 45 1.49 27.93 -19.72
C SER A 45 0.61 27.04 -18.87
N ASP A 46 0.56 25.75 -19.17
CA ASP A 46 0.05 24.75 -18.24
C ASP A 46 1.14 23.69 -18.08
N ASP A 47 1.96 23.91 -17.05
CA ASP A 47 2.73 22.85 -16.40
C ASP A 47 1.72 21.81 -15.90
N ASP A 48 1.29 20.92 -16.79
CA ASP A 48 0.60 19.68 -16.44
C ASP A 48 1.61 18.81 -15.71
N MET A 49 1.76 19.11 -14.41
CA MET A 49 2.24 18.24 -13.37
C MET A 49 1.37 16.97 -13.43
N LYS A 50 1.69 16.06 -14.36
CA LYS A 50 1.38 14.65 -14.17
C LYS A 50 2.19 14.25 -12.96
N GLY A 51 1.59 14.41 -11.78
CA GLY A 51 2.13 13.87 -10.54
C GLY A 51 2.53 12.45 -10.83
N ASP A 52 3.82 12.15 -10.64
CA ASP A 52 4.30 10.78 -10.66
C ASP A 52 3.41 10.03 -9.67
N ALA A 53 2.58 9.11 -10.17
CA ALA A 53 1.70 8.35 -9.30
C ALA A 53 2.59 7.64 -8.27
N VAL A 54 2.36 7.92 -6.98
CA VAL A 54 3.16 7.37 -5.86
C VAL A 54 3.25 5.84 -5.94
N PHE A 55 2.16 5.23 -6.41
CA PHE A 55 2.08 3.84 -6.80
C PHE A 55 1.60 3.73 -8.26
N SER A 56 2.37 3.04 -9.10
CA SER A 56 2.06 2.81 -10.51
C SER A 56 2.11 1.34 -10.92
N GLU A 57 2.58 0.48 -10.02
CA GLU A 57 2.76 -0.96 -10.24
C GLU A 57 2.09 -1.76 -9.13
N GLU A 58 1.72 -3.01 -9.44
CA GLU A 58 1.22 -3.96 -8.46
C GLU A 58 2.30 -4.31 -7.42
N ILE A 59 1.88 -4.47 -6.17
CA ILE A 59 2.76 -4.87 -5.08
C ILE A 59 2.63 -6.38 -4.89
N THR A 60 3.69 -7.12 -5.21
CA THR A 60 3.74 -8.58 -4.99
C THR A 60 4.68 -8.91 -3.84
N VAL A 61 4.15 -9.57 -2.81
CA VAL A 61 4.87 -9.97 -1.62
C VAL A 61 4.80 -11.49 -1.45
N SER A 62 5.94 -12.13 -1.15
CA SER A 62 5.97 -13.54 -0.75
C SER A 62 6.31 -13.69 0.72
N LEU A 63 5.33 -14.10 1.53
CA LEU A 63 5.48 -14.36 2.96
C LEU A 63 5.25 -15.84 3.27
N ALA A 64 6.27 -16.51 3.81
CA ALA A 64 6.17 -17.89 4.30
C ALA A 64 5.58 -18.89 3.27
N GLY A 65 5.86 -18.70 1.98
CA GLY A 65 5.37 -19.54 0.88
C GLY A 65 3.97 -19.17 0.37
N VAL A 66 3.38 -18.09 0.87
CA VAL A 66 2.16 -17.47 0.34
C VAL A 66 2.54 -16.24 -0.45
N THR A 67 2.06 -16.13 -1.68
CA THR A 67 2.19 -14.93 -2.50
C THR A 67 0.90 -14.12 -2.39
N ILE A 68 1.05 -12.84 -2.05
CA ILE A 68 0.00 -11.83 -2.01
C ILE A 68 0.32 -10.85 -3.13
N THR A 69 -0.66 -10.55 -3.98
CA THR A 69 -0.57 -9.51 -5.00
C THR A 69 -1.65 -8.49 -4.71
N LEU A 70 -1.23 -7.24 -4.59
CA LEU A 70 -2.09 -6.08 -4.40
C LEU A 70 -2.03 -5.23 -5.68
N GLY A 71 -3.15 -4.64 -6.07
CA GLY A 71 -3.13 -3.57 -7.06
C GLY A 71 -2.27 -2.40 -6.59
N PRO A 72 -1.91 -1.45 -7.47
CA PRO A 72 -1.30 -0.21 -7.01
C PRO A 72 -2.28 0.46 -6.04
N PRO A 73 -1.85 0.79 -4.80
CA PRO A 73 -2.69 1.54 -3.89
C PRO A 73 -3.24 2.79 -4.57
N THR A 74 -4.46 3.18 -4.23
CA THR A 74 -5.08 4.40 -4.73
C THR A 74 -5.57 5.30 -3.60
N ASP A 75 -5.73 6.57 -3.92
CA ASP A 75 -6.32 7.59 -3.06
C ASP A 75 -7.66 8.03 -3.69
N PRO A 76 -8.79 7.43 -3.29
CA PRO A 76 -10.09 7.75 -3.87
C PRO A 76 -10.61 9.15 -3.50
N ASN A 77 -10.05 9.77 -2.46
CA ASN A 77 -10.55 11.05 -1.92
C ASN A 77 -9.60 12.24 -2.16
N ASP A 78 -8.42 11.98 -2.73
CA ASP A 78 -7.38 12.94 -3.12
C ASP A 78 -6.87 13.80 -1.94
N ASP A 79 -6.75 13.18 -0.75
CA ASP A 79 -6.22 13.83 0.45
C ASP A 79 -4.74 13.51 0.75
N GLY A 80 -4.11 12.71 -0.11
CA GLY A 80 -2.73 12.26 -0.02
C GLY A 80 -2.54 10.96 0.75
N VAL A 81 -3.61 10.33 1.24
CA VAL A 81 -3.59 9.02 1.91
C VAL A 81 -4.16 7.94 0.99
N TYR A 82 -3.37 6.89 0.80
CA TYR A 82 -3.68 5.79 -0.10
C TYR A 82 -4.39 4.67 0.65
N GLU A 83 -5.65 4.93 0.96
CA GLU A 83 -6.57 4.13 1.77
C GLU A 83 -7.15 2.89 1.05
N ASP A 84 -7.21 2.92 -0.29
CA ASP A 84 -7.51 1.74 -1.11
C ASP A 84 -6.20 1.01 -1.42
N VAL A 85 -5.77 0.19 -0.46
CA VAL A 85 -4.49 -0.53 -0.50
C VAL A 85 -4.54 -1.69 -1.50
N THR A 86 -5.73 -2.22 -1.78
CA THR A 86 -5.89 -3.30 -2.76
C THR A 86 -5.95 -2.81 -4.20
N GLY A 87 -6.23 -1.52 -4.40
CA GLY A 87 -6.42 -0.91 -5.71
C GLY A 87 -7.72 -1.33 -6.39
N ASP A 88 -8.73 -1.74 -5.62
CA ASP A 88 -10.01 -2.23 -6.15
C ASP A 88 -11.09 -1.12 -6.29
N GLY A 89 -10.76 0.09 -5.85
CA GLY A 89 -11.64 1.26 -5.89
C GLY A 89 -12.64 1.33 -4.74
N GLU A 90 -12.57 0.42 -3.76
CA GLU A 90 -13.34 0.46 -2.54
C GLU A 90 -12.42 0.63 -1.33
N VAL A 91 -12.85 1.41 -0.33
CA VAL A 91 -12.16 1.50 0.96
C VAL A 91 -12.94 0.66 1.96
N ASN A 92 -12.42 -0.52 2.28
CA ASN A 92 -13.12 -1.49 3.12
C ASN A 92 -12.15 -2.28 4.04
N VAL A 93 -12.68 -3.23 4.82
CA VAL A 93 -11.89 -3.99 5.80
C VAL A 93 -10.80 -4.86 5.16
N ILE A 94 -10.92 -5.18 3.87
CA ILE A 94 -9.92 -5.95 3.13
C ILE A 94 -8.65 -5.11 2.93
N ASP A 95 -8.76 -3.80 2.72
CA ASP A 95 -7.61 -2.89 2.62
C ASP A 95 -6.82 -2.85 3.91
N ALA A 96 -7.48 -2.88 5.06
CA ALA A 96 -6.80 -2.99 6.35
C ALA A 96 -6.01 -4.30 6.50
N ILE A 97 -6.54 -5.42 6.00
CA ILE A 97 -5.84 -6.71 6.04
C ILE A 97 -4.64 -6.69 5.07
N ALA A 98 -4.82 -6.11 3.88
CA ALA A 98 -3.77 -5.92 2.90
C ALA A 98 -2.64 -5.02 3.44
N HIS A 99 -3.01 -3.91 4.09
CA HIS A 99 -2.09 -2.97 4.74
C HIS A 99 -1.25 -3.67 5.80
N ALA A 100 -1.87 -4.43 6.72
CA ALA A 100 -1.14 -5.18 7.73
C ALA A 100 -0.13 -6.20 7.12
N ALA A 101 -0.49 -6.82 5.99
CA ALA A 101 0.43 -7.71 5.28
C ALA A 101 1.59 -6.94 4.62
N LEU A 102 1.30 -5.77 4.04
CA LEU A 102 2.27 -4.86 3.45
C LEU A 102 3.28 -4.35 4.49
N VAL A 103 2.81 -3.84 5.63
CA VAL A 103 3.67 -3.40 6.76
C VAL A 103 4.56 -4.54 7.23
N THR A 104 3.99 -5.74 7.39
CA THR A 104 4.78 -6.93 7.76
C THR A 104 5.86 -7.27 6.72
N ALA A 105 5.61 -7.00 5.44
CA ALA A 105 6.58 -7.19 4.37
C ALA A 105 7.72 -6.17 4.46
N VAL A 106 7.39 -4.90 4.71
CA VAL A 106 8.36 -3.81 4.92
C VAL A 106 9.24 -4.10 6.13
N ASP A 107 8.64 -4.45 7.27
CA ASP A 107 9.35 -4.80 8.52
C ASP A 107 10.32 -5.97 8.35
N ARG A 108 10.03 -6.89 7.42
CA ARG A 108 10.88 -8.04 7.11
C ARG A 108 11.89 -7.78 6.00
N GLY A 109 11.91 -6.58 5.43
CA GLY A 109 12.76 -6.23 4.29
C GLY A 109 12.41 -7.03 3.02
N LEU A 110 11.15 -7.43 2.88
CA LEU A 110 10.62 -8.13 1.70
C LEU A 110 10.01 -7.17 0.69
N LEU A 111 9.70 -5.95 1.12
CA LEU A 111 9.20 -4.85 0.31
C LEU A 111 9.96 -3.59 0.74
N ASP A 112 10.60 -2.93 -0.22
CA ASP A 112 11.23 -1.64 0.01
C ASP A 112 10.31 -0.53 -0.50
N LEU A 113 9.90 0.35 0.40
CA LEU A 113 9.15 1.56 0.05
C LEU A 113 10.06 2.76 0.12
N ASN A 114 9.90 3.68 -0.82
CA ASN A 114 10.51 5.00 -0.68
C ASN A 114 9.75 5.83 0.38
N LYS A 115 10.31 6.97 0.79
CA LYS A 115 9.71 7.81 1.83
C LYS A 115 8.32 8.35 1.44
N GLU A 116 8.12 8.69 0.18
CA GLU A 116 6.85 9.20 -0.32
C GLU A 116 5.76 8.11 -0.27
N GLN A 117 6.10 6.88 -0.66
CA GLN A 117 5.23 5.71 -0.57
C GLN A 117 4.89 5.35 0.88
N ALA A 118 5.87 5.40 1.79
CA ALA A 118 5.63 5.13 3.20
C ALA A 118 4.69 6.18 3.80
N ASN A 119 4.93 7.46 3.52
CA ASN A 119 4.08 8.56 3.97
C ASN A 119 2.66 8.51 3.38
N ALA A 120 2.52 8.03 2.14
CA ALA A 120 1.23 7.87 1.49
C ALA A 120 0.39 6.75 2.13
N LEU A 121 1.03 5.76 2.74
CA LEU A 121 0.39 4.65 3.44
C LEU A 121 0.26 4.86 4.96
N ASP A 122 0.76 5.98 5.49
CA ASP A 122 0.55 6.44 6.87
C ASP A 122 -0.88 7.01 6.98
N VAL A 123 -1.83 6.12 7.24
CA VAL A 123 -3.27 6.37 7.23
C VAL A 123 -3.70 7.13 8.46
N ASP A 124 -3.06 6.87 9.61
CA ASP A 124 -3.40 7.55 10.85
C ASP A 124 -2.66 8.89 11.04
N ARG A 125 -1.68 9.16 10.17
CA ARG A 125 -0.88 10.39 10.03
C ARG A 125 -0.03 10.68 11.26
N ASP A 126 0.44 9.64 11.94
CA ASP A 126 1.34 9.79 13.08
C ASP A 126 2.82 9.95 12.68
N GLY A 127 3.13 9.70 11.41
CA GLY A 127 4.42 9.90 10.77
C GLY A 127 5.25 8.62 10.60
N ASP A 128 4.76 7.47 11.05
CA ASP A 128 5.40 6.16 10.89
C ASP A 128 4.46 5.21 10.12
N LEU A 129 5.01 4.32 9.29
CA LEU A 129 4.21 3.29 8.60
C LEU A 129 4.21 2.02 9.46
N ASP A 130 3.09 1.72 10.13
CA ASP A 130 3.00 0.57 11.02
C ASP A 130 1.60 -0.10 11.09
N ILE A 131 1.37 -0.96 12.08
CA ILE A 131 0.11 -1.72 12.21
C ILE A 131 -1.05 -0.85 12.70
N ASP A 132 -0.80 0.29 13.33
CA ASP A 132 -1.83 1.22 13.77
C ASP A 132 -2.52 1.90 12.57
N ASP A 133 -1.84 2.06 11.44
CA ASP A 133 -2.43 2.47 10.15
C ASP A 133 -3.52 1.49 9.67
N ALA A 134 -3.22 0.19 9.71
CA ALA A 134 -4.20 -0.84 9.38
C ALA A 134 -5.40 -0.78 10.33
N LEU A 135 -5.19 -0.47 11.60
CA LEU A 135 -6.27 -0.27 12.57
C LEU A 135 -7.07 1.00 12.29
N ALA A 136 -6.44 2.06 11.79
CA ALA A 136 -7.12 3.27 11.34
C ALA A 136 -8.04 2.98 10.15
N LEU A 137 -7.60 2.21 9.15
CA LEU A 137 -8.46 1.73 8.05
C LEU A 137 -9.66 0.93 8.57
N VAL A 138 -9.46 0.03 9.52
CA VAL A 138 -10.56 -0.71 10.17
C VAL A 138 -11.58 0.25 10.82
N ARG A 139 -11.13 1.34 11.45
CA ARG A 139 -12.02 2.33 12.07
C ARG A 139 -12.77 3.15 11.02
N MET A 140 -12.11 3.54 9.93
CA MET A 140 -12.73 4.27 8.82
C MET A 140 -13.86 3.46 8.17
N THR A 141 -13.67 2.15 8.05
CA THR A 141 -14.56 1.24 7.32
C THR A 141 -15.70 0.67 8.17
N MET A 142 -15.63 0.81 9.49
CA MET A 142 -16.70 0.39 10.40
C MET A 142 -17.78 1.47 10.59
N PRO A 143 -19.05 1.19 10.30
CA PRO A 143 -20.14 2.12 10.58
C PRO A 143 -20.32 2.28 12.09
N GLY A 144 -19.87 3.41 12.63
CA GLY A 144 -20.07 3.81 14.04
C GLY A 144 -18.81 4.19 14.82
N ALA A 145 -17.62 4.13 14.22
CA ALA A 145 -16.37 4.54 14.87
C ALA A 145 -16.16 6.07 14.93
N MET A 146 -16.90 6.86 14.13
CA MET A 146 -16.98 8.31 14.29
C MET A 146 -18.02 8.67 15.37
N ARG A 147 -17.56 8.93 16.59
CA ARG A 147 -18.34 9.63 17.63
C ARG A 147 -17.49 10.66 18.34
#